data_AF-E1QU98-F1
#
_entry.id   AF-E1QU98-F1
#
_cell.length_a   1.000
_cell.length_b   1.000
_cell.length_c   1.000
_cell.angle_alpha   90.00
_cell.angle_beta   90.00
_cell.angle_gamma   90.00
#
_symmetry.space_group_name_H-M   'P 1'
#
loop_
_entity.id
_entity.type
_entity.pdbx_description
1 polymer ?
#
loop_
_entity_poly.entity_id
_entity_poly.type
_entity_poly.pdbx_seq_one_letter_code
_entity_poly.pdbx_strand_id
1 'polypeptide(L)'
;MSYFIEGSEISKLLSRIVNTTMNQIPPQARFNDSDISIIMKYRPLLESITGDIVKGFYDTLFSHGPTAAVFQADERPLREKTLRDWWIRTLRGPFNEDYWLWQTYVGIIHYRRSVTPPMFMGMWAWIIDNVIKKVQASPELISALVKFGVTQSSLMVGGYYDIMEYALSRVNINGDLLRNLVISIIEELASGVKK
;
A
#
# COMPACT_ATOMS: atom_id res chain seq x y z
N MET A 1 -14.92 -4.35 14.28
CA MET A 1 -15.95 -3.54 13.60
C MET A 1 -15.49 -3.38 12.16
N SER A 2 -16.27 -3.89 11.21
CA SER A 2 -15.95 -3.78 9.78
C SER A 2 -16.13 -2.33 9.33
N TYR A 3 -15.26 -1.86 8.42
CA TYR A 3 -15.33 -0.52 7.85
C TYR A 3 -16.33 -0.42 6.69
N PHE A 4 -16.84 -1.55 6.22
CA PHE A 4 -17.62 -1.64 4.99
C PHE A 4 -18.94 -2.33 5.24
N ILE A 5 -19.99 -1.87 4.55
CA ILE A 5 -21.28 -2.55 4.53
C ILE A 5 -21.10 -3.80 3.67
N GLU A 6 -21.38 -4.97 4.25
CA GLU A 6 -21.30 -6.26 3.55
C GLU A 6 -22.21 -6.25 2.32
N GLY A 7 -21.69 -6.75 1.19
CA GLY A 7 -22.43 -6.80 -0.08
C GLY A 7 -22.57 -5.46 -0.81
N SER A 8 -22.02 -4.36 -0.29
CA SER A 8 -21.95 -3.09 -1.02
C SER A 8 -21.06 -3.21 -2.27
N GLU A 9 -21.28 -2.35 -3.26
CA GLU A 9 -20.47 -2.35 -4.50
C GLU A 9 -18.99 -2.12 -4.21
N ILE A 10 -18.67 -1.22 -3.26
CA ILE A 10 -17.29 -1.00 -2.85
C ILE A 10 -16.70 -2.22 -2.14
N SER A 11 -17.45 -2.92 -1.27
CA SER A 11 -16.93 -4.11 -0.61
C SER A 11 -16.67 -5.23 -1.62
N LYS A 12 -17.56 -5.44 -2.60
CA LYS A 12 -17.35 -6.42 -3.68
C LYS A 12 -16.10 -6.11 -4.50
N LEU A 13 -15.91 -4.84 -4.87
CA LEU A 13 -14.72 -4.40 -5.61
C LEU A 13 -13.45 -4.65 -4.79
N LEU A 14 -13.42 -4.25 -3.52
CA LEU A 14 -12.27 -4.45 -2.63
C LEU A 14 -11.97 -5.94 -2.43
N SER A 15 -12.98 -6.79 -2.22
CA SER A 15 -12.78 -8.24 -2.08
C SER A 15 -12.21 -8.85 -3.36
N ARG A 16 -12.69 -8.44 -4.55
CA ARG A 16 -12.11 -8.85 -5.84
C ARG A 16 -10.63 -8.49 -5.91
N ILE A 17 -10.28 -7.24 -5.60
CA ILE A 17 -8.89 -6.76 -5.64
C ILE A 17 -8.00 -7.58 -4.69
N VAL A 18 -8.45 -7.76 -3.44
CA VAL A 18 -7.71 -8.53 -2.43
C VAL A 18 -7.47 -9.95 -2.93
N ASN A 19 -8.51 -10.66 -3.36
CA ASN A 19 -8.38 -12.05 -3.79
C ASN A 19 -7.47 -12.21 -5.01
N THR A 20 -7.68 -11.40 -6.05
CA THR A 20 -6.87 -11.45 -7.27
C THR A 20 -5.41 -11.13 -6.98
N THR A 21 -5.16 -10.07 -6.21
CA THR A 21 -3.81 -9.61 -5.90
C THR A 21 -3.08 -10.61 -5.00
N MET A 22 -3.71 -11.06 -3.91
CA MET A 22 -3.10 -12.02 -2.98
C MET A 22 -2.74 -13.35 -3.66
N ASN A 23 -3.51 -13.78 -4.66
CA ASN A 23 -3.24 -15.00 -5.43
C ASN A 23 -2.05 -14.86 -6.40
N GLN A 24 -1.66 -13.64 -6.76
CA GLN A 24 -0.50 -13.38 -7.61
C GLN A 24 0.81 -13.29 -6.83
N ILE A 25 0.76 -13.03 -5.52
CA ILE A 25 1.96 -12.97 -4.67
C ILE A 25 2.37 -14.41 -4.31
N PRO A 26 3.61 -14.86 -4.62
CA PRO A 26 4.10 -16.17 -4.21
C PRO A 26 3.94 -16.36 -2.69
N PRO A 27 3.41 -17.51 -2.20
CA PRO A 27 3.15 -17.70 -0.78
C PRO A 27 4.35 -17.43 0.14
N GLN A 28 5.57 -17.71 -0.33
CA GLN A 28 6.81 -17.50 0.42
C GLN A 28 7.19 -16.01 0.57
N ALA A 29 6.75 -15.17 -0.37
CA ALA A 29 6.97 -13.72 -0.37
C ALA A 29 5.78 -12.94 0.21
N ARG A 30 4.64 -13.61 0.45
CA ARG A 30 3.42 -13.01 0.98
C ARG A 30 3.45 -12.96 2.51
N PHE A 31 2.99 -11.84 3.07
CA PHE A 31 2.83 -11.69 4.51
C PHE A 31 1.84 -12.73 5.06
N ASN A 32 2.21 -13.38 6.15
CA ASN A 32 1.48 -14.53 6.71
C ASN A 32 1.53 -14.56 8.25
N ASP A 33 0.93 -15.59 8.86
CA ASP A 33 0.80 -15.75 10.32
C ASP A 33 2.14 -15.80 11.08
N SER A 34 3.20 -16.31 10.46
CA SER A 34 4.54 -16.30 11.05
C SER A 34 5.05 -14.85 11.15
N ASP A 35 4.89 -14.07 10.08
CA ASP A 35 5.30 -12.66 10.05
C ASP A 35 4.48 -11.83 11.06
N ILE A 36 3.19 -12.13 11.23
CA ILE A 36 2.33 -11.53 12.27
C ILE A 36 2.89 -11.79 13.66
N SER A 37 3.27 -13.03 13.95
CA SER A 37 3.83 -13.42 15.26
C SER A 37 5.12 -12.66 15.56
N ILE A 38 5.96 -12.43 14.54
CA ILE A 38 7.16 -11.61 14.66
C ILE A 38 6.81 -10.15 14.95
N ILE A 39 5.89 -9.53 14.21
CA ILE A 39 5.47 -8.13 14.48
C ILE A 39 4.93 -8.00 15.91
N MET A 40 4.09 -8.94 16.36
CA MET A 40 3.53 -8.93 17.72
C MET A 40 4.61 -9.03 18.81
N LYS A 41 5.65 -9.84 18.58
CA LYS A 41 6.81 -9.95 19.48
C LYS A 41 7.54 -8.60 19.61
N TYR A 42 7.72 -7.88 18.51
CA TYR A 42 8.42 -6.58 18.49
C TYR A 42 7.52 -5.38 18.80
N ARG A 43 6.21 -5.58 18.95
CA ARG A 43 5.22 -4.51 19.13
C ARG A 43 5.62 -3.46 20.17
N PRO A 44 6.06 -3.78 21.40
CA PRO A 44 6.43 -2.75 22.38
C PRO A 44 7.53 -1.80 21.88
N LEU A 45 8.52 -2.33 21.15
CA LEU A 45 9.60 -1.54 20.55
C LEU A 45 9.12 -0.74 19.34
N LEU A 46 8.27 -1.34 18.49
CA LEU A 46 7.72 -0.64 17.32
C LEU A 46 6.73 0.47 17.72
N GLU A 47 5.99 0.27 18.81
CA GLU A 47 5.10 1.29 19.37
C GLU A 47 5.90 2.44 20.00
N SER A 48 7.01 2.16 20.70
CA SER A 48 7.82 3.20 21.37
C SER A 48 8.44 4.19 20.39
N ILE A 49 8.73 3.77 19.15
CA ILE A 49 9.31 4.63 18.10
C ILE A 49 8.25 5.32 17.21
N THR A 50 6.95 5.12 17.47
CA THR A 50 5.87 5.64 16.60
C THR A 50 5.96 7.16 16.41
N GLY A 51 6.29 7.90 17.47
CA GLY A 51 6.44 9.36 17.40
C GLY A 51 7.48 9.78 16.35
N ASP A 52 8.65 9.16 16.41
CA ASP A 52 9.77 9.45 15.52
C ASP A 52 9.48 9.03 14.07
N ILE A 53 8.86 7.86 13.89
CA ILE A 53 8.49 7.35 12.56
C ILE A 53 7.50 8.32 11.91
N VAL A 54 6.43 8.70 12.60
CA VAL A 54 5.41 9.60 12.06
C VAL A 54 6.01 10.96 11.71
N LYS A 55 6.78 11.55 12.64
CA LYS A 55 7.41 12.86 12.41
C LYS A 55 8.36 12.81 11.23
N GLY A 56 9.30 11.86 11.21
CA GLY A 56 10.30 11.74 10.16
C GLY A 56 9.70 11.41 8.80
N PHE A 57 8.62 10.64 8.76
CA PHE A 57 7.88 10.35 7.53
C PHE A 57 7.33 11.63 6.89
N TYR A 58 6.66 12.47 7.67
CA TYR A 58 6.12 13.73 7.15
C TYR A 58 7.20 14.78 6.90
N ASP A 59 8.25 14.85 7.72
CA ASP A 59 9.42 15.71 7.40
C ASP A 59 10.03 15.34 6.04
N THR A 60 10.13 14.05 5.73
CA THR A 60 10.63 13.56 4.44
C THR A 60 9.68 13.93 3.29
N LEU A 61 8.38 13.73 3.46
CA LEU A 61 7.40 14.07 2.42
C LEU A 61 7.33 15.57 2.12
N PHE A 62 7.33 16.41 3.15
CA PHE A 62 7.24 17.87 3.00
C PHE A 62 8.57 18.50 2.53
N SER A 63 9.70 17.83 2.67
CA SER A 63 11.00 18.31 2.16
C SER A 63 11.26 17.97 0.68
N HIS A 64 10.40 17.15 0.05
CA HIS A 64 10.52 16.78 -1.36
C HIS A 64 9.32 17.31 -2.16
N GLY A 65 9.59 18.19 -3.13
CA GLY A 65 8.55 18.94 -3.87
C GLY A 65 7.40 18.10 -4.43
N PRO A 66 7.66 17.02 -5.20
CA PRO A 66 6.61 16.15 -5.73
C PRO A 66 5.69 15.55 -4.67
N THR A 67 6.22 15.13 -3.52
CA THR A 67 5.41 14.58 -2.43
C THR A 67 4.74 15.66 -1.59
N ALA A 68 5.36 16.81 -1.41
CA ALA A 68 4.77 17.96 -0.72
C ALA A 68 3.53 18.48 -1.46
N ALA A 69 3.55 18.46 -2.80
CA ALA A 69 2.45 18.92 -3.65
C ALA A 69 1.13 18.13 -3.51
N VAL A 70 1.17 16.94 -2.88
CA VAL A 70 -0.03 16.13 -2.57
C VAL A 70 -0.88 16.77 -1.46
N PHE A 71 -0.26 17.59 -0.61
CA PHE A 71 -0.88 18.14 0.59
C PHE A 71 -1.45 19.53 0.37
N GLN A 72 -2.57 19.81 1.02
CA GLN A 72 -3.11 21.16 1.15
C GLN A 72 -2.53 21.84 2.40
N ALA A 73 -2.68 23.17 2.48
CA ALA A 73 -2.32 23.93 3.67
C ALA A 73 -3.00 23.34 4.92
N ASP A 74 -2.26 23.32 6.03
CA ASP A 74 -2.72 22.88 7.36
C ASP A 74 -3.16 21.41 7.49
N GLU A 75 -2.96 20.57 6.47
CA GLU A 75 -3.33 19.15 6.56
C GLU A 75 -2.40 18.35 7.48
N ARG A 76 -1.16 18.81 7.70
CA ARG A 76 -0.10 18.01 8.33
C ARG A 76 -0.51 17.38 9.67
N PRO A 77 -1.09 18.10 10.65
CA PRO A 77 -1.47 17.50 11.93
C PRO A 77 -2.48 16.35 11.79
N LEU A 78 -3.47 16.51 10.91
CA LEU A 78 -4.47 15.47 10.64
C LEU A 78 -3.84 14.24 9.96
N ARG A 79 -2.90 14.48 9.04
CA ARG A 79 -2.19 13.41 8.32
C ARG A 79 -1.26 12.64 9.24
N GLU A 80 -0.50 13.32 10.10
CA GLU A 80 0.31 12.69 11.15
C GLU A 80 -0.52 11.81 12.08
N LYS A 81 -1.70 12.28 12.51
CA LYS A 81 -2.64 11.46 13.28
C LYS A 81 -3.08 10.21 12.50
N THR A 82 -3.43 10.38 11.23
CA THR A 82 -3.92 9.27 10.39
C THR A 82 -2.85 8.18 10.22
N LEU A 83 -1.58 8.56 9.97
CA LEU A 83 -0.48 7.61 9.87
C LEU A 83 -0.20 6.93 11.21
N ARG A 84 -0.26 7.67 12.33
CA ARG A 84 -0.11 7.11 13.67
C ARG A 84 -1.16 6.03 13.94
N ASP A 85 -2.41 6.34 13.68
CA ASP A 85 -3.53 5.41 13.90
C ASP A 85 -3.40 4.18 12.98
N TRP A 86 -2.98 4.38 11.72
CA TRP A 86 -2.70 3.30 10.80
C TRP A 86 -1.57 2.40 11.31
N TRP A 87 -0.44 2.98 11.71
CA TRP A 87 0.73 2.25 12.23
C TRP A 87 0.37 1.43 13.47
N ILE A 88 -0.29 2.05 14.45
CA ILE A 88 -0.72 1.36 15.67
C ILE A 88 -1.69 0.21 15.35
N ARG A 89 -2.64 0.40 14.42
CA ARG A 89 -3.52 -0.69 14.00
C ARG A 89 -2.75 -1.82 13.32
N THR A 90 -1.79 -1.50 12.46
CA THR A 90 -0.90 -2.51 11.84
C THR A 90 -0.08 -3.27 12.88
N LEU A 91 0.39 -2.63 13.95
CA LEU A 91 1.15 -3.31 15.01
C LEU A 91 0.29 -4.16 15.95
N ARG A 92 -1.02 -3.89 16.01
CA ARG A 92 -1.95 -4.55 16.94
C ARG A 92 -2.89 -5.56 16.29
N GLY A 93 -3.07 -5.50 14.98
CA GLY A 93 -4.04 -6.33 14.27
C GLY A 93 -5.49 -6.02 14.69
N PRO A 94 -6.42 -6.99 14.52
CA PRO A 94 -6.24 -8.28 13.87
C PRO A 94 -5.98 -8.15 12.37
N PHE A 95 -5.25 -9.11 11.78
CA PHE A 95 -4.97 -9.20 10.34
C PHE A 95 -5.98 -10.13 9.64
N ASN A 96 -7.26 -9.78 9.73
CA ASN A 96 -8.35 -10.54 9.12
C ASN A 96 -8.72 -9.99 7.73
N GLU A 97 -9.77 -10.53 7.10
CA GLU A 97 -10.25 -10.06 5.80
C GLU A 97 -10.56 -8.55 5.81
N ASP A 98 -11.26 -8.05 6.83
CA ASP A 98 -11.55 -6.62 7.01
C ASP A 98 -10.28 -5.75 6.99
N TYR A 99 -9.18 -6.23 7.56
CA TYR A 99 -7.90 -5.52 7.54
C TYR A 99 -7.37 -5.36 6.12
N TRP A 100 -7.42 -6.42 5.32
CA TRP A 100 -6.94 -6.38 3.93
C TRP A 100 -7.85 -5.58 3.02
N LEU A 101 -9.17 -5.64 3.22
CA LEU A 101 -10.11 -4.73 2.55
C LEU A 101 -9.78 -3.26 2.87
N TRP A 102 -9.48 -2.97 4.14
CA TRP A 102 -9.06 -1.63 4.56
C TRP A 102 -7.74 -1.20 3.93
N GLN A 103 -6.72 -2.07 3.85
CA GLN A 103 -5.45 -1.74 3.17
C GLN A 103 -5.66 -1.43 1.68
N THR A 104 -6.51 -2.21 1.01
CA THR A 104 -6.87 -1.95 -0.40
C THR A 104 -7.60 -0.61 -0.55
N TYR A 105 -8.55 -0.30 0.34
CA TYR A 105 -9.24 0.98 0.34
C TYR A 105 -8.30 2.16 0.59
N VAL A 106 -7.33 2.00 1.50
CA VAL A 106 -6.25 2.98 1.69
C VAL A 106 -5.52 3.25 0.37
N GLY A 107 -5.26 2.22 -0.45
CA GLY A 107 -4.74 2.39 -1.82
C GLY A 107 -5.63 3.28 -2.69
N ILE A 108 -6.94 3.03 -2.75
CA ILE A 108 -7.86 3.86 -3.53
C ILE A 108 -7.86 5.32 -3.06
N ILE A 109 -7.73 5.57 -1.75
CA ILE A 109 -7.59 6.93 -1.21
C ILE A 109 -6.27 7.58 -1.66
N HIS A 110 -5.17 6.83 -1.73
CA HIS A 110 -3.91 7.32 -2.27
C HIS A 110 -4.05 7.68 -3.76
N TYR A 111 -4.74 6.86 -4.56
CA TYR A 111 -5.03 7.16 -5.96
C TYR A 111 -5.82 8.47 -6.11
N ARG A 112 -6.90 8.62 -5.34
CA ARG A 112 -7.71 9.84 -5.32
C ARG A 112 -6.90 11.09 -4.99
N ARG A 113 -5.84 10.96 -4.19
CA ARG A 113 -4.95 12.06 -3.78
C ARG A 113 -3.72 12.21 -4.68
N SER A 114 -3.69 11.54 -5.84
CA SER A 114 -2.58 11.59 -6.78
C SER A 114 -1.24 11.13 -6.20
N VAL A 115 -1.26 10.28 -5.18
CA VAL A 115 -0.04 9.61 -4.70
C VAL A 115 0.31 8.53 -5.72
N THR A 116 1.57 8.46 -6.14
CA THR A 116 2.01 7.48 -7.14
C THR A 116 2.72 6.29 -6.48
N PRO A 117 2.85 5.13 -7.17
CA PRO A 117 3.60 4.00 -6.64
C PRO A 117 5.02 4.31 -6.16
N PRO A 118 5.84 5.09 -6.90
CA PRO A 118 7.16 5.51 -6.40
C PRO A 118 7.10 6.24 -5.05
N MET A 119 6.10 7.08 -4.82
CA MET A 119 5.97 7.84 -3.57
C MET A 119 5.74 6.93 -2.36
N PHE A 120 4.72 6.07 -2.40
CA PHE A 120 4.42 5.23 -1.24
C PHE A 120 5.43 4.08 -1.06
N MET A 121 5.99 3.53 -2.14
CA MET A 121 7.01 2.50 -2.06
C MET A 121 8.32 3.06 -1.47
N GLY A 122 8.72 4.26 -1.90
CA GLY A 122 9.87 4.96 -1.35
C GLY A 122 9.71 5.27 0.14
N MET A 123 8.51 5.70 0.54
CA MET A 123 8.23 5.95 1.96
C MET A 123 8.14 4.68 2.81
N TRP A 124 7.71 3.55 2.23
CA TRP A 124 7.78 2.27 2.93
C TRP A 124 9.23 1.82 3.16
N ALA A 125 10.09 1.97 2.15
CA ALA A 125 11.52 1.72 2.30
C ALA A 125 12.14 2.61 3.39
N TRP A 126 11.76 3.89 3.44
CA TRP A 126 12.17 4.81 4.50
C TRP A 126 11.73 4.33 5.90
N ILE A 127 10.49 3.82 6.05
CA ILE A 127 10.01 3.27 7.33
C ILE A 127 10.89 2.08 7.75
N ILE A 128 11.13 1.11 6.86
CA ILE A 128 11.95 -0.06 7.18
C ILE A 128 13.35 0.35 7.64
N ASP A 129 14.02 1.23 6.88
CA ASP A 129 15.37 1.71 7.22
C ASP A 129 15.42 2.38 8.61
N ASN A 130 14.42 3.19 8.94
CA ASN A 130 14.34 3.85 10.25
C ASN A 130 13.99 2.89 11.37
N VAL A 131 13.15 1.87 11.12
CA VAL A 131 12.89 0.81 12.10
C VAL A 131 14.19 0.04 12.38
N ILE A 132 14.91 -0.39 11.34
CA ILE A 132 16.19 -1.11 11.48
C ILE A 132 17.16 -0.36 12.38
N LYS A 133 17.35 0.94 12.11
CA LYS A 133 18.27 1.81 12.86
C LYS A 133 17.85 2.02 14.31
N LYS A 134 16.54 2.09 14.59
CA LYS A 134 16.03 2.47 15.92
C LYS A 134 15.84 1.28 16.87
N VAL A 135 15.49 0.10 16.37
CA VAL A 135 15.15 -1.05 17.24
C VAL A 135 16.13 -2.21 17.18
N GLN A 136 17.27 -2.04 16.48
CA GLN A 136 18.23 -3.12 16.21
C GLN A 136 17.50 -4.36 15.65
N ALA A 137 16.72 -4.14 14.59
CA ALA A 137 15.80 -5.14 14.06
C ALA A 137 16.51 -6.45 13.70
N SER A 138 15.97 -7.59 14.14
CA SER A 138 16.49 -8.89 13.71
C SER A 138 16.16 -9.17 12.24
N PRO A 139 16.89 -10.07 11.57
CA PRO A 139 16.59 -10.45 10.19
C PRO A 139 15.15 -10.90 9.96
N GLU A 140 14.54 -11.56 10.95
CA GLU A 140 13.15 -12.00 10.90
C GLU A 140 12.17 -10.82 10.92
N LEU A 141 12.43 -9.80 11.75
CA LEU A 141 11.62 -8.59 11.76
C LEU A 141 11.73 -7.84 10.43
N ILE A 142 12.95 -7.74 9.89
CA ILE A 142 13.18 -7.11 8.59
C ILE A 142 12.40 -7.86 7.51
N SER A 143 12.50 -9.19 7.47
CA SER A 143 11.76 -10.04 6.53
C SER A 143 10.24 -9.85 6.67
N ALA A 144 9.71 -9.85 7.89
CA ALA A 144 8.28 -9.64 8.15
C ALA A 144 7.79 -8.27 7.64
N LEU A 145 8.56 -7.19 7.90
CA LEU A 145 8.23 -5.84 7.42
C LEU A 145 8.34 -5.73 5.89
N VAL A 146 9.34 -6.37 5.27
CA VAL A 146 9.47 -6.40 3.81
C VAL A 146 8.26 -7.09 3.19
N LYS A 147 7.88 -8.28 3.68
CA LYS A 147 6.71 -9.01 3.17
C LYS A 147 5.40 -8.25 3.41
N PHE A 148 5.27 -7.59 4.55
CA PHE A 148 4.13 -6.69 4.83
C PHE A 148 4.07 -5.59 3.77
N GLY A 149 5.19 -4.91 3.52
CA GLY A 149 5.33 -3.88 2.52
C GLY A 149 4.98 -4.30 1.12
N VAL A 150 5.50 -5.45 0.68
CA VAL A 150 5.19 -6.05 -0.62
C VAL A 150 3.71 -6.33 -0.73
N THR A 151 3.15 -7.02 0.27
CA THR A 151 1.73 -7.39 0.28
C THR A 151 0.83 -6.15 0.23
N GLN A 152 1.10 -5.16 1.08
CA GLN A 152 0.36 -3.90 1.11
C GLN A 152 0.51 -3.11 -0.21
N SER A 153 1.74 -2.98 -0.72
CA SER A 153 2.02 -2.25 -1.96
C SER A 153 1.34 -2.89 -3.15
N SER A 154 1.34 -4.22 -3.23
CA SER A 154 0.62 -4.98 -4.25
C SER A 154 -0.89 -4.69 -4.19
N LEU A 155 -1.49 -4.66 -3.00
CA LEU A 155 -2.91 -4.31 -2.84
C LEU A 155 -3.20 -2.86 -3.26
N MET A 156 -2.31 -1.92 -2.91
CA MET A 156 -2.47 -0.52 -3.31
C MET A 156 -2.39 -0.38 -4.83
N VAL A 157 -1.38 -0.98 -5.47
CA VAL A 157 -1.23 -0.97 -6.94
C VAL A 157 -2.40 -1.67 -7.63
N GLY A 158 -2.82 -2.85 -7.14
CA GLY A 158 -3.99 -3.55 -7.64
C GLY A 158 -5.25 -2.68 -7.55
N GLY A 159 -5.41 -1.95 -6.44
CA GLY A 159 -6.50 -0.99 -6.27
C GLY A 159 -6.49 0.14 -7.29
N TYR A 160 -5.32 0.60 -7.76
CA TYR A 160 -5.21 1.62 -8.80
C TYR A 160 -5.71 1.07 -10.14
N TYR A 161 -5.27 -0.13 -10.52
CA TYR A 161 -5.67 -0.73 -11.80
C TYR A 161 -7.16 -1.09 -11.82
N ASP A 162 -7.66 -1.73 -10.77
CA ASP A 162 -9.03 -2.22 -10.73
C ASP A 162 -10.05 -1.08 -10.60
N ILE A 163 -9.71 0.04 -9.94
CA ILE A 163 -10.62 1.20 -9.90
C ILE A 163 -10.68 1.90 -11.27
N MET A 164 -9.57 1.93 -12.02
CA MET A 164 -9.55 2.46 -13.39
C MET A 164 -10.36 1.56 -14.32
N GLU A 165 -10.14 0.24 -14.26
CA GLU A 165 -10.93 -0.74 -15.01
C GLU A 165 -12.43 -0.63 -14.71
N TYR A 166 -12.77 -0.51 -13.42
CA TYR A 166 -14.15 -0.27 -13.00
C TYR A 166 -14.69 1.03 -13.61
N ALA A 167 -13.95 2.14 -13.57
CA ALA A 167 -14.38 3.40 -14.16
C ALA A 167 -14.56 3.31 -15.69
N LEU A 168 -13.67 2.63 -16.41
CA LEU A 168 -13.77 2.39 -17.85
C LEU A 168 -15.02 1.57 -18.21
N SER A 169 -15.34 0.56 -17.40
CA SER A 169 -16.55 -0.25 -17.59
C SER A 169 -17.83 0.58 -17.48
N ARG A 170 -17.83 1.65 -16.67
CA ARG A 170 -18.97 2.56 -16.49
C ARG A 170 -19.25 3.43 -17.72
N VAL A 171 -18.28 3.54 -18.63
CA VAL A 171 -18.40 4.28 -19.89
C VAL A 171 -18.33 3.34 -21.11
N ASN A 172 -18.62 2.05 -20.91
CA ASN A 172 -18.63 1.00 -21.95
C ASN A 172 -17.31 0.83 -22.71
N ILE A 173 -16.17 1.19 -22.10
CA ILE A 173 -14.85 0.86 -22.66
C ILE A 173 -14.50 -0.57 -22.25
N ASN A 174 -14.24 -1.41 -23.25
CA ASN A 174 -13.82 -2.79 -23.05
C ASN A 174 -12.34 -2.84 -22.63
N GLY A 175 -12.07 -3.35 -21.42
CA GLY A 175 -10.71 -3.45 -20.85
C GLY A 175 -9.77 -4.35 -21.64
N ASP A 176 -10.28 -5.43 -22.24
CA ASP A 176 -9.46 -6.34 -23.06
C ASP A 176 -9.04 -5.68 -24.37
N LEU A 177 -9.94 -4.90 -24.98
CA LEU A 177 -9.61 -4.13 -26.18
C LEU A 177 -8.51 -3.10 -25.87
N LEU A 178 -8.65 -2.36 -24.76
CA LEU A 178 -7.63 -1.41 -24.33
C LEU A 178 -6.28 -2.10 -24.06
N ARG A 179 -6.30 -3.26 -23.40
CA ARG A 179 -5.10 -4.05 -23.14
C ARG A 179 -4.42 -4.49 -24.45
N ASN A 180 -5.18 -5.00 -25.41
CA ASN A 180 -4.64 -5.42 -26.70
C ASN A 180 -4.05 -4.25 -27.50
N LEU A 181 -4.70 -3.08 -27.44
CA LEU A 181 -4.16 -1.86 -28.04
C LEU A 181 -2.82 -1.47 -27.39
N VAL A 182 -2.74 -1.50 -26.05
CA VAL A 182 -1.51 -1.21 -25.32
C VAL A 182 -0.39 -2.19 -25.70
N ILE A 183 -0.70 -3.49 -25.81
CA ILE A 183 0.27 -4.51 -26.24
C ILE A 183 0.80 -4.19 -27.64
N SER A 184 -0.08 -3.88 -28.59
CA SER A 184 0.32 -3.54 -29.96
C SER A 184 1.22 -2.30 -30.01
N ILE A 185 0.92 -1.26 -29.21
CA ILE A 185 1.77 -0.06 -29.11
C ILE A 185 3.13 -0.40 -28.49
N ILE A 186 3.17 -1.26 -27.46
CA ILE A 186 4.44 -1.70 -26.85
C ILE A 186 5.29 -2.45 -27.87
N GLU A 187 4.71 -3.34 -28.66
CA GLU A 187 5.42 -4.08 -29.72
C GLU A 187 5.99 -3.14 -30.79
N GLU A 188 5.23 -2.13 -31.20
CA GLU A 188 5.71 -1.10 -32.12
C GLU A 188 6.90 -0.32 -31.53
N LEU A 189 6.79 0.15 -30.29
CA LEU A 189 7.87 0.89 -29.62
C LEU A 189 9.11 0.01 -29.38
N ALA A 190 8.91 -1.26 -29.04
CA ALA A 190 9.99 -2.22 -28.81
C ALA A 190 10.81 -2.50 -30.08
N SER A 191 10.24 -2.31 -31.27
CA SER A 191 10.97 -2.43 -32.54
C SER A 191 12.13 -1.43 -32.67
N GLY A 192 12.08 -0.32 -31.94
CA GLY A 192 13.14 0.70 -31.88
C GLY A 192 14.29 0.37 -30.91
N VAL A 193 14.20 -0.70 -30.13
CA VAL A 193 15.23 -1.08 -29.15
C VAL A 193 16.26 -2.00 -29.83
N LYS A 194 17.54 -1.58 -29.82
CA LYS A 194 18.64 -2.46 -30.26
C LYS A 194 18.70 -3.69 -29.33
N LYS A 195 18.66 -4.88 -29.94
CA LYS A 195 18.88 -6.16 -29.25
C LYS A 195 20.35 -6.33 -28.86
#